data_AF-A0A7L0HZN8-F1
#
_entry.id   AF-A0A7L0HZN8-F1
#
_cell.length_a   1.000
_cell.length_b   1.000
_cell.length_c   1.000
_cell.angle_alpha   90.00
_cell.angle_beta   90.00
_cell.angle_gamma   90.00
#
_symmetry.space_group_name_H-M   'P 1'
#
loop_
_entity.id
_entity.type
_entity.pdbx_description
1 polymer ?
#
loop_
_entity_poly.entity_id
_entity_poly.type
_entity_poly.pdbx_seq_one_letter_code
_entity_poly.pdbx_strand_id
1 'polypeptide(L)'
;SCHGAFDLYFVLDKSGSVRNHWTEIYSFVESLAEKFISPMLRMSFIVFSSRGTTVMKLTENRQVEAIRRGLDILQYEVPGGDTFMHEGFKRANEQIYQETHGGVRTASVIIALTDGELQDVQFYYAEQEANRARSFGAIVYCVGVKDFNETQLSTIADSIDHVFPVTGGFYALRGTIDSILKKSCIEILAAEPSSVCAGESFQVVVRGNGFYHARNIDQVLCSFKLNDSLTINEKPTLVHDTYLLCPAPVIEDAGQVVFLQVSMNNGLTFVSSSVSITSTQC
;
A
#
# COMPACT_ATOMS: atom_id res chain seq x y z
N SER A 1 -1.68 -7.55 12.79
CA SER A 1 -0.36 -7.11 12.28
C SER A 1 -0.27 -7.46 10.81
N CYS A 2 0.66 -6.86 10.07
CA CYS A 2 0.86 -7.10 8.63
C CYS A 2 2.34 -7.41 8.34
N HIS A 3 2.59 -8.48 7.58
CA HIS A 3 3.92 -8.96 7.17
C HIS A 3 4.22 -8.74 5.68
N GLY A 4 3.29 -8.17 4.92
CA GLY A 4 3.48 -7.82 3.51
C GLY A 4 4.67 -6.90 3.24
N ALA A 5 5.29 -7.06 2.08
CA ALA A 5 6.39 -6.23 1.59
C ALA A 5 5.90 -5.28 0.50
N PHE A 6 5.64 -4.04 0.90
CA PHE A 6 5.19 -2.94 0.04
C PHE A 6 5.67 -1.60 0.60
N ASP A 7 5.51 -0.55 -0.19
CA ASP A 7 5.86 0.82 0.17
C ASP A 7 4.63 1.56 0.67
N LEU A 8 4.70 2.11 1.88
CA LEU A 8 3.59 2.80 2.53
C LEU A 8 3.86 4.31 2.64
N TYR A 9 2.99 5.12 2.07
CA TYR A 9 3.09 6.58 2.10
C TYR A 9 1.94 7.17 2.92
N PHE A 10 2.26 7.81 4.03
CA PHE A 10 1.30 8.61 4.78
C PHE A 10 1.27 10.02 4.20
N VAL A 11 0.09 10.49 3.80
CA VAL A 11 -0.14 11.86 3.31
C VAL A 11 -1.11 12.56 4.25
N LEU A 12 -0.56 13.39 5.14
CA LEU A 12 -1.25 13.86 6.33
C LEU A 12 -1.60 15.35 6.22
N ASP A 13 -2.86 15.67 6.47
CA ASP A 13 -3.34 17.04 6.57
C ASP A 13 -2.74 17.75 7.78
N LYS A 14 -1.97 18.81 7.52
CA LYS A 14 -1.32 19.70 8.48
C LYS A 14 -1.83 21.13 8.35
N SER A 15 -3.05 21.31 7.82
CA SER A 15 -3.67 22.63 7.64
C SER A 15 -4.10 23.25 8.98
N GLY A 16 -4.62 24.48 8.93
CA GLY A 16 -5.07 25.19 10.13
C GLY A 16 -6.23 24.52 10.87
N SER A 17 -7.08 23.74 10.18
CA SER A 17 -8.25 23.08 10.76
C SER A 17 -7.87 22.02 11.80
N VAL A 18 -6.78 21.29 11.56
CA VAL A 18 -6.31 20.21 12.44
C VAL A 18 -5.47 20.69 13.64
N ARG A 19 -5.30 22.00 13.85
CA ARG A 19 -4.36 22.56 14.85
C ARG A 19 -4.57 22.02 16.26
N ASN A 20 -5.83 21.84 16.68
CA ASN A 20 -6.18 21.35 18.00
C ASN A 20 -6.29 19.82 18.07
N HIS A 21 -6.02 19.13 16.95
CA HIS A 21 -6.22 17.69 16.78
C HIS A 21 -4.96 16.97 16.24
N TRP A 22 -3.83 17.68 16.16
CA TRP A 22 -2.59 17.13 15.62
C TRP A 22 -2.06 15.97 16.46
N THR A 23 -2.22 16.04 17.77
CA THR A 23 -1.80 14.96 18.68
C THR A 23 -2.51 13.66 18.37
N GLU A 24 -3.79 13.71 18.02
CA GLU A 24 -4.60 12.56 17.63
C GLU A 24 -4.18 12.01 16.26
N ILE A 25 -3.92 12.88 15.27
CA ILE A 25 -3.40 12.47 13.94
C ILE A 25 -2.05 11.78 14.10
N TYR A 26 -1.11 12.41 14.83
CA TYR A 26 0.19 11.84 15.13
C TYR A 26 0.06 10.48 15.81
N SER A 27 -0.75 10.39 16.88
CA SER A 27 -0.91 9.13 17.62
C SER A 27 -1.54 8.02 16.78
N PHE A 28 -2.43 8.39 15.86
CA PHE A 28 -2.98 7.46 14.86
C PHE A 28 -1.89 6.91 13.93
N VAL A 29 -1.04 7.79 13.38
CA VAL A 29 0.06 7.39 12.49
C VAL A 29 1.08 6.52 13.22
N GLU A 30 1.47 6.90 14.43
CA GLU A 30 2.34 6.11 15.31
C GLU A 30 1.76 4.71 15.54
N SER A 31 0.49 4.63 15.98
CA SER A 31 -0.18 3.36 16.25
C SER A 31 -0.31 2.47 14.99
N LEU A 32 -0.52 3.08 13.82
CA LEU A 32 -0.62 2.34 12.57
C LEU A 32 0.76 1.84 12.10
N ALA A 33 1.78 2.70 12.18
CA ALA A 33 3.16 2.36 11.82
C ALA A 33 3.71 1.20 12.67
N GLU A 34 3.38 1.15 13.97
CA GLU A 34 3.76 0.06 14.86
C GLU A 34 3.13 -1.30 14.50
N LYS A 35 1.93 -1.31 13.87
CA LYS A 35 1.24 -2.55 13.49
C LYS A 35 1.72 -3.15 12.16
N PHE A 36 2.41 -2.37 11.33
CA PHE A 36 3.15 -2.87 10.18
C PHE A 36 4.52 -3.38 10.64
N ILE A 37 4.67 -4.69 10.76
CA ILE A 37 5.85 -5.30 11.41
C ILE A 37 6.83 -5.96 10.43
N SER A 38 6.49 -6.01 9.14
CA SER A 38 7.37 -6.57 8.12
C SER A 38 8.71 -5.82 8.05
N PRO A 39 9.86 -6.52 8.13
CA PRO A 39 11.17 -5.89 7.93
C PRO A 39 11.37 -5.42 6.48
N MET A 40 10.61 -5.96 5.53
CA MET A 40 10.67 -5.59 4.11
C MET A 40 9.70 -4.45 3.76
N LEU A 41 8.85 -4.01 4.70
CA LEU A 41 7.96 -2.88 4.46
C LEU A 41 8.71 -1.58 4.66
N ARG A 42 8.59 -0.69 3.67
CA ARG A 42 9.14 0.66 3.71
C ARG A 42 8.03 1.66 3.97
N MET A 43 8.34 2.76 4.65
CA MET A 43 7.35 3.82 4.82
C MET A 43 7.92 5.22 4.66
N SER A 44 7.05 6.17 4.29
CA SER A 44 7.34 7.60 4.16
C SER A 44 6.26 8.41 4.87
N PHE A 45 6.68 9.50 5.50
CA PHE A 45 5.78 10.47 6.12
C PHE A 45 5.80 11.77 5.34
N ILE A 46 4.63 12.16 4.85
CA ILE A 46 4.41 13.38 4.07
C ILE A 46 3.31 14.16 4.75
N VAL A 47 3.53 15.45 4.92
CA VAL A 47 2.52 16.38 5.43
C VAL A 47 2.17 17.39 4.33
N PHE A 48 0.93 17.84 4.31
CA PHE A 48 0.50 18.89 3.40
C PHE A 48 -0.29 19.98 4.13
N SER A 49 -0.10 21.22 3.68
CA SER A 49 -1.03 22.31 3.95
C SER A 49 -1.14 23.18 2.70
N SER A 50 -0.70 24.45 2.72
CA SER A 50 -0.54 25.24 1.48
C SER A 50 0.62 24.74 0.60
N ARG A 51 1.46 23.83 1.12
CA ARG A 51 2.56 23.14 0.41
C ARG A 51 2.71 21.73 0.95
N GLY A 52 3.28 20.83 0.15
CA GLY A 52 3.62 19.47 0.54
C GLY A 52 5.07 19.36 0.98
N THR A 53 5.32 18.64 2.08
CA THR A 53 6.65 18.42 2.66
C THR A 53 6.85 16.95 3.01
N THR A 54 7.94 16.36 2.53
CA THR A 54 8.36 15.03 2.97
C THR A 54 9.11 15.15 4.29
N VAL A 55 8.46 14.75 5.39
CA VAL A 55 9.07 14.72 6.73
C VAL A 55 10.07 13.59 6.83
N MET A 56 9.72 12.44 6.25
CA MET A 56 10.58 11.28 6.19
C MET A 56 10.44 10.61 4.82
N LYS A 57 11.57 10.47 4.12
CA LYS A 57 11.62 9.73 2.85
C LYS A 57 11.38 8.24 3.07
N LEU A 58 10.98 7.55 2.02
CA LEU A 58 10.77 6.11 2.01
C LEU A 58 11.99 5.36 2.56
N THR A 59 11.79 4.51 3.57
CA THR A 59 12.86 3.72 4.18
C THR A 59 12.35 2.43 4.83
N GLU A 60 13.13 1.35 4.75
CA GLU A 60 12.97 0.09 5.50
C GLU A 60 13.66 0.12 6.88
N ASN A 61 14.42 1.18 7.18
CA ASN A 61 15.24 1.23 8.38
C ASN A 61 14.38 1.48 9.64
N ARG A 62 13.86 0.36 10.17
CA ARG A 62 13.13 0.27 11.44
C ARG A 62 14.03 0.31 12.67
N GLN A 63 15.34 0.12 12.50
CA GLN A 63 16.27 -0.09 13.59
C GLN A 63 16.64 1.27 14.21
N VAL A 64 15.80 1.71 15.15
CA VAL A 64 16.01 2.79 16.14
C VAL A 64 16.12 4.24 15.61
N GLU A 65 16.48 4.49 14.36
CA GLU A 65 16.83 5.86 13.93
C GLU A 65 15.96 6.52 12.84
N ALA A 66 15.52 5.89 11.74
CA ALA A 66 14.83 6.67 10.69
C ALA A 66 13.33 6.87 10.99
N ILE A 67 12.58 5.77 11.15
CA ILE A 67 11.12 5.82 11.35
C ILE A 67 10.74 6.47 12.67
N ARG A 68 11.43 6.11 13.76
CA ARG A 68 11.21 6.74 15.07
C ARG A 68 11.51 8.25 15.02
N ARG A 69 12.64 8.68 14.43
CA ARG A 69 12.91 10.11 14.26
C ARG A 69 11.86 10.78 13.37
N GLY A 70 11.36 10.09 12.34
CA GLY A 70 10.27 10.59 11.49
C GLY A 70 9.00 10.84 12.29
N LEU A 71 8.64 9.90 13.19
CA LEU A 71 7.53 10.07 14.13
C LEU A 71 7.80 11.21 15.11
N ASP A 72 9.01 11.29 15.68
CA ASP A 72 9.40 12.38 16.59
C ASP A 72 9.29 13.73 15.88
N ILE A 73 9.75 13.87 14.63
CA ILE A 73 9.62 15.12 13.86
C ILE A 73 8.15 15.42 13.59
N LEU A 74 7.35 14.42 13.17
CA LEU A 74 5.91 14.58 13.00
C LEU A 74 5.22 15.08 14.27
N GLN A 75 5.62 14.61 15.45
CA GLN A 75 5.04 15.03 16.72
C GLN A 75 5.15 16.55 16.94
N TYR A 76 6.26 17.16 16.52
CA TYR A 76 6.55 18.58 16.71
C TYR A 76 6.19 19.47 15.51
N GLU A 77 5.63 18.90 14.44
CA GLU A 77 5.10 19.66 13.33
C GLU A 77 3.98 20.60 13.79
N VAL A 78 4.01 21.84 13.29
CA VAL A 78 3.02 22.87 13.64
C VAL A 78 1.99 22.98 12.52
N PRO A 79 0.71 22.72 12.79
CA PRO A 79 -0.37 22.90 11.82
C PRO A 79 -0.64 24.35 11.45
N GLY A 80 -0.97 24.56 10.18
CA GLY A 80 -1.28 25.88 9.62
C GLY A 80 -1.24 25.91 8.10
N GLY A 81 -1.91 26.92 7.54
CA GLY A 81 -2.12 27.06 6.09
C GLY A 81 -3.40 26.39 5.63
N ASP A 82 -3.55 26.30 4.32
CA ASP A 82 -4.72 25.76 3.63
C ASP A 82 -4.61 24.23 3.45
N THR A 83 -5.61 23.61 2.80
CA THR A 83 -5.71 22.14 2.68
C THR A 83 -5.41 21.68 1.24
N PHE A 84 -4.17 21.85 0.77
CA PHE A 84 -3.78 21.48 -0.60
C PHE A 84 -3.31 20.03 -0.66
N MET A 85 -4.24 19.09 -0.54
CA MET A 85 -3.96 17.63 -0.54
C MET A 85 -3.15 17.17 -1.75
N HIS A 86 -3.37 17.77 -2.93
CA HIS A 86 -2.60 17.49 -4.14
C HIS A 86 -1.09 17.73 -3.97
N GLU A 87 -0.67 18.68 -3.14
CA GLU A 87 0.75 18.90 -2.86
C GLU A 87 1.37 17.73 -2.07
N GLY A 88 0.59 17.09 -1.19
CA GLY A 88 0.98 15.86 -0.52
C GLY A 88 1.14 14.69 -1.50
N PHE A 89 0.16 14.51 -2.38
CA PHE A 89 0.23 13.48 -3.43
C PHE A 89 1.42 13.70 -4.37
N LYS A 90 1.76 14.94 -4.75
CA LYS A 90 2.95 15.23 -5.55
C LYS A 90 4.22 14.66 -4.90
N ARG A 91 4.39 14.82 -3.58
CA ARG A 91 5.54 14.26 -2.84
C ARG A 91 5.56 12.73 -2.80
N ALA A 92 4.38 12.10 -2.75
CA ALA A 92 4.28 10.65 -2.84
C ALA A 92 4.65 10.18 -4.25
N ASN A 93 4.05 10.80 -5.27
CA ASN A 93 4.30 10.54 -6.69
C ASN A 93 5.77 10.70 -7.06
N GLU A 94 6.44 11.74 -6.57
CA GLU A 94 7.89 11.95 -6.76
C GLU A 94 8.71 10.75 -6.28
N GLN A 95 8.41 10.22 -5.09
CA GLN A 95 9.13 9.08 -4.53
C GLN A 95 8.78 7.77 -5.24
N ILE A 96 7.49 7.50 -5.50
CA ILE A 96 7.03 6.30 -6.23
C ILE A 96 7.67 6.25 -7.62
N TYR A 97 7.70 7.40 -8.32
CA TYR A 97 8.32 7.51 -9.64
C TYR A 97 9.82 7.21 -9.59
N GLN A 98 10.55 7.73 -8.59
CA GLN A 98 11.98 7.48 -8.42
C GLN A 98 12.29 6.01 -8.20
N GLU A 99 11.54 5.32 -7.34
CA GLU A 99 11.70 3.89 -7.08
C GLU A 99 11.42 3.07 -8.36
N THR A 100 10.32 3.37 -9.04
CA THR A 100 9.90 2.69 -10.27
C THR A 100 10.93 2.85 -11.39
N HIS A 101 11.47 4.06 -11.58
CA HIS A 101 12.51 4.33 -12.57
C HIS A 101 13.88 3.77 -12.18
N GLY A 102 14.14 3.58 -10.88
CA GLY A 102 15.28 2.83 -10.37
C GLY A 102 15.21 1.32 -10.63
N GLY A 103 14.13 0.83 -11.26
CA GLY A 103 13.91 -0.58 -11.57
C GLY A 103 13.20 -1.37 -10.47
N VAL A 104 12.84 -0.71 -9.35
CA VAL A 104 12.15 -1.34 -8.23
C VAL A 104 10.64 -1.26 -8.47
N ARG A 105 9.99 -2.41 -8.68
CA ARG A 105 8.55 -2.52 -8.93
C ARG A 105 7.77 -2.98 -7.69
N THR A 106 8.04 -2.39 -6.54
CA THR A 106 7.37 -2.72 -5.28
C THR A 106 5.97 -2.10 -5.25
N ALA A 107 4.97 -2.85 -4.78
CA ALA A 107 3.62 -2.32 -4.60
C ALA A 107 3.63 -1.09 -3.69
N SER A 108 2.85 -0.07 -4.02
CA SER A 108 2.77 1.17 -3.25
C SER A 108 1.36 1.38 -2.72
N VAL A 109 1.25 1.80 -1.46
CA VAL A 109 -0.01 2.11 -0.78
C VAL A 109 0.09 3.53 -0.24
N ILE A 110 -0.88 4.38 -0.56
CA ILE A 110 -0.99 5.72 -0.01
C ILE A 110 -2.16 5.74 0.96
N ILE A 111 -1.92 6.22 2.18
CA ILE A 111 -2.97 6.52 3.16
C ILE A 111 -3.00 8.03 3.34
N ALA A 112 -3.99 8.67 2.71
CA ALA A 112 -4.24 10.10 2.84
C ALA A 112 -5.23 10.37 3.98
N LEU A 113 -4.94 11.32 4.86
CA LEU A 113 -5.85 11.75 5.94
C LEU A 113 -6.21 13.21 5.76
N THR A 114 -7.50 13.55 5.90
CA THR A 114 -7.99 14.94 5.95
C THR A 114 -9.20 15.06 6.89
N ASP A 115 -9.43 16.28 7.39
CA ASP A 115 -10.49 16.58 8.36
C ASP A 115 -11.65 17.41 7.81
N GLY A 116 -11.65 17.66 6.50
CA GLY A 116 -12.64 18.53 5.89
C GLY A 116 -12.86 18.28 4.39
N GLU A 117 -13.90 18.91 3.88
CA GLU A 117 -14.18 19.01 2.45
C GLU A 117 -13.11 19.84 1.73
N LEU A 118 -12.68 19.36 0.56
CA LEU A 118 -11.79 20.10 -0.33
C LEU A 118 -12.63 21.05 -1.17
N GLN A 119 -12.18 22.30 -1.37
CA GLN A 119 -12.89 23.18 -2.32
C GLN A 119 -12.66 22.68 -3.75
N ASP A 120 -13.57 23.02 -4.66
CA ASP A 120 -13.63 22.47 -6.02
C ASP A 120 -12.29 22.43 -6.76
N VAL A 121 -11.51 23.50 -6.68
CA VAL A 121 -10.20 23.59 -7.35
C VAL A 121 -9.18 22.66 -6.70
N GLN A 122 -9.14 22.58 -5.37
CA GLN A 122 -8.19 21.67 -4.69
C GLN A 122 -8.59 20.22 -4.87
N PHE A 123 -9.90 19.93 -4.89
CA PHE A 123 -10.44 18.62 -5.20
C PHE A 123 -10.03 18.15 -6.60
N TYR A 124 -10.21 19.00 -7.63
CA TYR A 124 -9.78 18.69 -9.00
C TYR A 124 -8.30 18.32 -9.09
N TYR A 125 -7.41 19.09 -8.44
CA TYR A 125 -5.98 18.77 -8.45
C TYR A 125 -5.64 17.52 -7.62
N ALA A 126 -6.37 17.26 -6.52
CA ALA A 126 -6.15 16.07 -5.71
C ALA A 126 -6.53 14.81 -6.48
N GLU A 127 -7.65 14.84 -7.22
CA GLU A 127 -8.04 13.75 -8.13
C GLU A 127 -6.97 13.49 -9.21
N GLN A 128 -6.44 14.56 -9.84
CA GLN A 128 -5.39 14.43 -10.86
C GLN A 128 -4.13 13.75 -10.30
N GLU A 129 -3.64 14.18 -9.14
CA GLU A 129 -2.43 13.62 -8.54
C GLU A 129 -2.66 12.20 -7.97
N ALA A 130 -3.87 11.90 -7.48
CA ALA A 130 -4.23 10.53 -7.10
C ALA A 130 -4.32 9.59 -8.31
N ASN A 131 -4.88 10.06 -9.43
CA ASN A 131 -4.85 9.32 -10.70
C ASN A 131 -3.43 9.08 -11.20
N ARG A 132 -2.53 10.05 -11.01
CA ARG A 132 -1.12 9.89 -11.31
C ARG A 132 -0.46 8.83 -10.42
N ALA A 133 -0.75 8.81 -9.12
CA ALA A 133 -0.28 7.76 -8.22
C ALA A 133 -0.71 6.37 -8.68
N ARG A 134 -2.00 6.22 -9.03
CA ARG A 134 -2.56 4.98 -9.59
C ARG A 134 -1.88 4.57 -10.90
N SER A 135 -1.50 5.52 -11.75
CA SER A 135 -0.78 5.22 -13.00
C SER A 135 0.61 4.61 -12.75
N PHE A 136 1.19 4.86 -11.57
CA PHE A 136 2.42 4.20 -11.11
C PHE A 136 2.16 2.89 -10.33
N GLY A 137 0.90 2.45 -10.26
CA GLY A 137 0.50 1.22 -9.60
C GLY A 137 0.20 1.39 -8.10
N ALA A 138 0.14 2.61 -7.57
CA ALA A 138 -0.20 2.82 -6.16
C ALA A 138 -1.71 2.65 -5.89
N ILE A 139 -2.04 2.09 -4.72
CA ILE A 139 -3.41 2.00 -4.20
C ILE A 139 -3.64 3.17 -3.24
N VAL A 140 -4.72 3.94 -3.45
CA VAL A 140 -5.01 5.12 -2.63
C VAL A 140 -6.17 4.84 -1.66
N TYR A 141 -5.87 4.98 -0.37
CA TYR A 141 -6.84 4.99 0.73
C TYR A 141 -7.01 6.41 1.28
N CYS A 142 -8.23 6.76 1.66
CA CYS A 142 -8.54 8.03 2.29
C CYS A 142 -9.19 7.84 3.66
N VAL A 143 -8.67 8.53 4.67
CA VAL A 143 -9.21 8.60 6.03
C VAL A 143 -9.83 10.00 6.19
N GLY A 144 -11.15 10.04 6.24
CA GLY A 144 -11.90 11.28 6.43
C GLY A 144 -12.32 11.43 7.88
N VAL A 145 -11.97 12.55 8.52
CA VAL A 145 -12.36 12.83 9.91
C VAL A 145 -13.40 13.93 9.95
N LYS A 146 -14.50 13.70 10.67
CA LYS A 146 -15.53 14.70 10.98
C LYS A 146 -16.25 15.29 9.76
N ASP A 147 -15.78 16.40 9.19
CA ASP A 147 -16.52 17.25 8.23
C ASP A 147 -16.10 17.00 6.76
N PHE A 148 -15.71 15.78 6.43
CA PHE A 148 -15.27 15.41 5.08
C PHE A 148 -16.45 15.10 4.15
N ASN A 149 -16.23 15.28 2.85
CA ASN A 149 -17.18 14.85 1.82
C ASN A 149 -16.82 13.45 1.31
N GLU A 150 -17.64 12.45 1.66
CA GLU A 150 -17.42 11.05 1.30
C GLU A 150 -17.33 10.81 -0.21
N THR A 151 -18.12 11.57 -1.00
CA THR A 151 -18.09 11.45 -2.46
C THR A 151 -16.74 11.92 -3.00
N GLN A 152 -16.24 13.06 -2.55
CA GLN A 152 -14.91 13.55 -2.92
C GLN A 152 -13.81 12.53 -2.55
N LEU A 153 -13.85 12.02 -1.31
CA LEU A 153 -12.85 11.04 -0.88
C LEU A 153 -12.93 9.75 -1.68
N SER A 154 -14.10 9.30 -2.10
CA SER A 154 -14.25 8.10 -2.93
C SER A 154 -13.69 8.27 -4.35
N THR A 155 -13.66 9.51 -4.87
CA THR A 155 -13.04 9.84 -6.16
C THR A 155 -11.52 9.93 -6.07
N ILE A 156 -11.00 10.44 -4.94
CA ILE A 156 -9.56 10.52 -4.69
C ILE A 156 -9.01 9.13 -4.36
N ALA A 157 -9.68 8.37 -3.50
CA ALA A 157 -9.39 6.97 -3.23
C ALA A 157 -9.68 6.10 -4.46
N ASP A 158 -9.33 4.82 -4.37
CA ASP A 158 -9.53 3.89 -5.50
C ASP A 158 -11.00 3.48 -5.68
N SER A 159 -11.75 3.41 -4.57
CA SER A 159 -13.20 3.20 -4.53
C SER A 159 -13.78 3.62 -3.18
N ILE A 160 -15.10 3.56 -3.02
CA ILE A 160 -15.77 3.79 -1.72
C ILE A 160 -15.27 2.85 -0.62
N ASP A 161 -14.87 1.62 -0.96
CA ASP A 161 -14.30 0.67 0.00
C ASP A 161 -12.91 1.08 0.51
N HIS A 162 -12.25 2.03 -0.16
CA HIS A 162 -10.96 2.57 0.23
C HIS A 162 -11.09 3.86 1.07
N VAL A 163 -12.33 4.27 1.38
CA VAL A 163 -12.62 5.39 2.27
C VAL A 163 -12.91 4.87 3.67
N PHE A 164 -12.26 5.48 4.67
CA PHE A 164 -12.46 5.20 6.09
C PHE A 164 -13.08 6.42 6.76
N PRO A 165 -14.42 6.47 6.88
CA PRO A 165 -15.11 7.56 7.55
C PRO A 165 -14.93 7.46 9.07
N VAL A 166 -14.45 8.53 9.70
CA VAL A 166 -14.27 8.65 11.15
C VAL A 166 -15.27 9.67 11.70
N THR A 167 -16.50 9.21 11.94
CA THR A 167 -17.62 10.04 12.37
C THR A 167 -17.56 10.43 13.85
N GLY A 168 -16.83 9.67 14.68
CA GLY A 168 -16.60 9.97 16.10
C GLY A 168 -15.52 11.05 16.35
N GLY A 169 -15.05 11.73 15.30
CA GLY A 169 -13.96 12.69 15.37
C GLY A 169 -12.59 12.06 15.62
N PHE A 170 -11.59 12.89 15.88
CA PHE A 170 -10.19 12.45 15.97
C PHE A 170 -9.90 11.41 17.06
N TYR A 171 -10.67 11.41 18.17
CA TYR A 171 -10.54 10.39 19.22
C TYR A 171 -10.94 8.98 18.74
N ALA A 172 -11.78 8.88 17.70
CA ALA A 172 -12.21 7.63 17.11
C ALA A 172 -11.26 7.10 16.01
N LEU A 173 -10.21 7.86 15.64
CA LEU A 173 -9.21 7.41 14.64
C LEU A 173 -8.57 6.08 15.02
N ARG A 174 -8.35 5.83 16.31
CA ARG A 174 -7.80 4.54 16.76
C ARG A 174 -8.71 3.36 16.42
N GLY A 175 -10.03 3.56 16.34
CA GLY A 175 -11.00 2.52 16.01
C GLY A 175 -10.95 2.08 14.55
N THR A 176 -10.42 2.91 13.64
CA THR A 176 -10.31 2.56 12.21
C THR A 176 -9.02 1.84 11.87
N ILE A 177 -8.02 1.84 12.76
CA ILE A 177 -6.70 1.22 12.55
C ILE A 177 -6.82 -0.23 12.09
N ASP A 178 -7.65 -1.04 12.75
CA ASP A 178 -7.79 -2.46 12.39
C ASP A 178 -8.47 -2.66 11.04
N SER A 179 -9.40 -1.77 10.69
CA SER A 179 -10.05 -1.79 9.37
C SER A 179 -9.09 -1.37 8.26
N ILE A 180 -8.27 -0.35 8.51
CA ILE A 180 -7.24 0.11 7.59
C ILE A 180 -6.21 -1.00 7.38
N LEU A 181 -5.67 -1.57 8.46
CA LEU A 181 -4.72 -2.68 8.36
C LEU A 181 -5.29 -3.86 7.59
N LYS A 182 -6.53 -4.25 7.87
CA LYS A 182 -7.15 -5.39 7.19
C LYS A 182 -7.25 -5.16 5.68
N LYS A 183 -7.59 -3.95 5.24
CA LYS A 183 -7.74 -3.64 3.82
C LYS A 183 -6.41 -3.32 3.12
N SER A 184 -5.56 -2.54 3.78
CA SER A 184 -4.31 -2.05 3.20
C SER A 184 -3.16 -3.05 3.27
N CYS A 185 -3.27 -4.11 4.09
CA CYS A 185 -2.28 -5.17 4.14
C CYS A 185 -2.49 -6.15 3.00
N ILE A 186 -1.58 -6.12 2.03
CA ILE A 186 -1.51 -7.14 0.99
C ILE A 186 -0.27 -7.98 1.28
N GLU A 187 -0.47 -9.27 1.51
CA GLU A 187 0.61 -10.18 1.87
C GLU A 187 0.37 -11.58 1.32
N ILE A 188 1.47 -12.24 0.95
CA ILE A 188 1.48 -13.65 0.56
C ILE A 188 2.04 -14.43 1.75
N LEU A 189 1.27 -15.39 2.23
CA LEU A 189 1.59 -16.15 3.45
C LEU A 189 2.09 -17.57 3.14
N ALA A 190 1.53 -18.21 2.12
CA ALA A 190 1.90 -19.57 1.75
C ALA A 190 1.55 -19.90 0.30
N ALA A 191 2.15 -20.97 -0.20
CA ALA A 191 1.82 -21.57 -1.49
C ALA A 191 1.63 -23.08 -1.30
N GLU A 192 0.51 -23.59 -1.80
CA GLU A 192 0.13 -25.00 -1.68
C GLU A 192 -0.11 -25.60 -3.07
N PRO A 193 0.60 -26.68 -3.46
CA PRO A 193 1.70 -27.32 -2.71
C PRO A 193 2.99 -26.48 -2.75
N SER A 194 3.83 -26.62 -1.71
CA SER A 194 5.17 -26.00 -1.65
C SER A 194 6.25 -26.83 -2.34
N SER A 195 5.94 -28.08 -2.70
CA SER A 195 6.82 -28.99 -3.45
C SER A 195 6.04 -29.62 -4.60
N VAL A 196 6.64 -29.65 -5.80
CA VAL A 196 5.99 -30.11 -7.04
C VAL A 196 6.91 -31.00 -7.85
N CYS A 197 6.35 -31.85 -8.71
CA CYS A 197 7.12 -32.70 -9.61
C CYS A 197 7.70 -31.89 -10.77
N ALA A 198 8.99 -32.09 -11.06
CA ALA A 198 9.62 -31.49 -12.21
C ALA A 198 8.98 -31.99 -13.52
N GLY A 199 8.77 -31.09 -14.49
CA GLY A 199 8.20 -31.40 -15.80
C GLY A 199 6.68 -31.59 -15.83
N GLU A 200 5.98 -31.45 -14.69
CA GLU A 200 4.53 -31.60 -14.61
C GLU A 200 3.80 -30.26 -14.48
N SER A 201 2.59 -30.18 -15.05
CA SER A 201 1.69 -29.05 -14.85
C SER A 201 0.98 -29.17 -13.50
N PHE A 202 0.89 -28.07 -12.76
CA PHE A 202 0.19 -28.03 -11.48
C PHE A 202 -0.54 -26.70 -11.30
N GLN A 203 -1.48 -26.69 -10.37
CA GLN A 203 -2.15 -25.48 -9.91
C GLN A 203 -1.66 -25.18 -8.50
N VAL A 204 -1.33 -23.92 -8.23
CA VAL A 204 -0.93 -23.49 -6.90
C VAL A 204 -2.02 -22.63 -6.26
N VAL A 205 -2.30 -22.94 -5.00
CA VAL A 205 -3.12 -22.11 -4.13
C VAL A 205 -2.19 -21.14 -3.41
N VAL A 206 -2.26 -19.87 -3.78
CA VAL A 206 -1.52 -18.80 -3.09
C VAL A 206 -2.40 -18.29 -1.96
N ARG A 207 -2.01 -18.52 -0.71
CA ARG A 207 -2.73 -18.02 0.48
C ARG A 207 -2.14 -16.68 0.92
N GLY A 208 -3.00 -15.79 1.37
CA GLY A 208 -2.60 -14.43 1.75
C GLY A 208 -3.76 -13.61 2.30
N ASN A 209 -3.60 -12.30 2.27
CA ASN A 209 -4.65 -11.33 2.61
C ASN A 209 -4.64 -10.18 1.60
N GLY A 210 -5.81 -9.57 1.38
CA GLY A 210 -5.96 -8.33 0.61
C GLY A 210 -5.99 -8.52 -0.91
N PHE A 211 -6.17 -9.75 -1.40
CA PHE A 211 -6.21 -10.02 -2.85
C PHE A 211 -7.50 -9.53 -3.53
N TYR A 212 -8.55 -9.24 -2.78
CA TYR A 212 -9.79 -8.70 -3.34
C TYR A 212 -9.82 -7.17 -3.35
N HIS A 213 -8.80 -6.52 -2.78
CA HIS A 213 -8.69 -5.07 -2.69
C HIS A 213 -8.03 -4.43 -3.92
N ALA A 214 -7.82 -5.19 -5.01
CA ALA A 214 -7.54 -4.59 -6.31
C ALA A 214 -8.75 -3.77 -6.79
N ARG A 215 -8.50 -2.61 -7.40
CA ARG A 215 -9.55 -1.81 -8.05
C ARG A 215 -10.33 -2.60 -9.11
N ASN A 216 -9.67 -3.58 -9.73
CA ASN A 216 -10.29 -4.55 -10.63
C ASN A 216 -9.60 -5.91 -10.50
N ILE A 217 -10.39 -6.95 -10.20
CA ILE A 217 -9.95 -8.33 -10.04
C ILE A 217 -9.27 -8.88 -11.29
N ASP A 218 -9.67 -8.42 -12.48
CA ASP A 218 -9.08 -8.84 -13.76
C ASP A 218 -7.62 -8.38 -13.93
N GLN A 219 -7.16 -7.48 -13.06
CA GLN A 219 -5.79 -6.96 -13.04
C GLN A 219 -4.85 -7.75 -12.12
N VAL A 220 -5.38 -8.72 -11.38
CA VAL A 220 -4.58 -9.56 -10.50
C VAL A 220 -3.78 -10.56 -11.35
N LEU A 221 -2.47 -10.65 -11.11
CA LEU A 221 -1.56 -11.59 -11.75
C LEU A 221 -0.77 -12.35 -10.68
N CYS A 222 -0.66 -13.66 -10.87
CA CYS A 222 0.29 -14.50 -10.15
C CYS A 222 1.61 -14.48 -10.91
N SER A 223 2.69 -14.11 -10.24
CA SER A 223 4.00 -13.94 -10.84
C SER A 223 4.98 -14.92 -10.23
N PHE A 224 5.56 -15.76 -11.10
CA PHE A 224 6.49 -16.81 -10.75
C PHE A 224 7.89 -16.36 -11.16
N LYS A 225 8.73 -16.01 -10.18
CA LYS A 225 10.12 -15.63 -10.40
C LYS A 225 10.99 -16.89 -10.32
N LEU A 226 11.36 -17.42 -11.48
CA LEU A 226 12.17 -18.64 -11.60
C LEU A 226 13.66 -18.33 -11.35
N ASN A 227 14.13 -17.18 -11.81
CA ASN A 227 15.47 -16.66 -11.55
C ASN A 227 15.47 -15.13 -11.69
N ASP A 228 16.63 -14.48 -11.61
CA ASP A 228 16.71 -13.01 -11.66
C ASP A 228 16.33 -12.39 -13.01
N SER A 229 16.35 -13.16 -14.10
CA SER A 229 16.02 -12.69 -15.44
C SER A 229 14.69 -13.21 -15.99
N LEU A 230 14.14 -14.28 -15.42
CA LEU A 230 12.93 -14.96 -15.89
C LEU A 230 11.83 -14.89 -14.84
N THR A 231 10.77 -14.19 -15.21
CA THR A 231 9.52 -14.09 -14.44
C THR A 231 8.35 -14.38 -15.38
N ILE A 232 7.46 -15.28 -14.96
CA ILE A 232 6.28 -15.68 -15.73
C ILE A 232 5.04 -15.17 -14.99
N ASN A 233 4.19 -14.44 -15.70
CA ASN A 233 2.94 -13.91 -15.15
C ASN A 233 1.75 -14.70 -15.69
N GLU A 234 0.92 -15.19 -14.79
CA GLU A 234 -0.28 -15.95 -15.08
C GLU A 234 -1.51 -15.31 -14.46
N LYS A 235 -2.65 -15.42 -15.14
CA LYS A 235 -3.93 -14.97 -14.58
C LYS A 235 -4.47 -16.02 -13.61
N PRO A 236 -4.88 -15.63 -12.39
CA PRO A 236 -5.56 -16.54 -11.51
C PRO A 236 -6.90 -16.97 -12.12
N THR A 237 -7.21 -18.26 -11.97
CA THR A 237 -8.52 -18.84 -12.33
C THR A 237 -9.62 -18.43 -11.35
N LEU A 238 -9.25 -18.15 -10.11
CA LEU A 238 -10.14 -17.68 -9.05
C LEU A 238 -9.38 -16.70 -8.16
N VAL A 239 -10.05 -15.59 -7.84
CA VAL A 239 -9.57 -14.59 -6.89
C VAL A 239 -10.53 -14.54 -5.70
N HIS A 240 -10.00 -14.80 -4.52
CA HIS A 240 -10.67 -14.59 -3.24
C HIS A 240 -9.78 -13.71 -2.37
N ASP A 241 -10.35 -13.02 -1.39
CA ASP A 241 -9.58 -12.09 -0.55
C ASP A 241 -8.38 -12.73 0.14
N THR A 242 -8.52 -13.99 0.52
CA THR A 242 -7.53 -14.76 1.30
C THR A 242 -6.77 -15.81 0.50
N TYR A 243 -7.15 -16.05 -0.75
CA TYR A 243 -6.43 -16.98 -1.61
C TYR A 243 -6.64 -16.74 -3.11
N LEU A 244 -5.63 -17.09 -3.90
CA LEU A 244 -5.67 -17.12 -5.35
C LEU A 244 -5.47 -18.56 -5.85
N LEU A 245 -6.19 -18.93 -6.91
CA LEU A 245 -5.93 -20.17 -7.64
C LEU A 245 -5.17 -19.87 -8.93
N CYS A 246 -3.86 -20.05 -8.89
CA CYS A 246 -2.98 -19.68 -10.00
C CYS A 246 -2.56 -20.94 -10.77
N PRO A 247 -2.77 -20.99 -12.10
CA PRO A 247 -2.09 -21.99 -12.92
C PRO A 247 -0.58 -21.67 -12.85
N ALA A 248 0.23 -22.66 -12.53
CA ALA A 248 1.66 -22.48 -12.40
C ALA A 248 2.37 -22.93 -13.69
N PRO A 249 3.48 -22.27 -14.07
CA PRO A 249 4.30 -22.73 -15.18
C PRO A 249 4.95 -24.08 -14.85
N VAL A 250 5.19 -24.88 -15.88
CA VAL A 250 5.94 -26.14 -15.75
C VAL A 250 7.39 -25.82 -15.37
N ILE A 251 7.88 -26.47 -14.32
CA ILE A 251 9.26 -26.32 -13.84
C ILE A 251 10.04 -27.55 -14.30
N GLU A 252 10.88 -27.41 -15.33
CA GLU A 252 11.52 -28.54 -16.01
C GLU A 252 12.53 -29.31 -15.14
N ASP A 253 13.35 -28.60 -14.37
CA ASP A 253 14.42 -29.23 -13.58
C ASP A 253 14.04 -29.39 -12.10
N ALA A 254 14.45 -30.51 -11.52
CA ALA A 254 14.37 -30.71 -10.08
C ALA A 254 15.41 -29.85 -9.33
N GLY A 255 15.06 -29.42 -8.12
CA GLY A 255 15.89 -28.57 -7.26
C GLY A 255 15.77 -27.07 -7.52
N GLN A 256 14.93 -26.65 -8.48
CA GLN A 256 14.64 -25.24 -8.71
C GLN A 256 13.71 -24.67 -7.63
N VAL A 257 14.02 -23.46 -7.16
CA VAL A 257 13.21 -22.70 -6.21
C VAL A 257 12.59 -21.51 -6.93
N VAL A 258 11.27 -21.47 -6.97
CA VAL A 258 10.50 -20.42 -7.65
C VAL A 258 9.84 -19.54 -6.60
N PHE A 259 10.17 -18.25 -6.61
CA PHE A 259 9.56 -17.29 -5.68
C PHE A 259 8.24 -16.76 -6.24
N LEU A 260 7.26 -16.65 -5.36
CA LEU A 260 5.94 -16.14 -5.70
C LEU A 260 5.81 -14.65 -5.40
N GLN A 261 5.23 -13.95 -6.37
CA GLN A 261 4.82 -12.57 -6.28
C GLN A 261 3.38 -12.43 -6.77
N VAL A 262 2.69 -11.40 -6.30
CA VAL A 262 1.34 -11.07 -6.76
C VAL A 262 1.34 -9.64 -7.23
N SER A 263 0.84 -9.40 -8.44
CA SER A 263 0.53 -8.05 -8.92
C SER A 263 -0.96 -7.83 -8.83
N MET A 264 -1.37 -6.63 -8.41
CA MET A 264 -2.77 -6.22 -8.29
C MET A 264 -3.17 -5.23 -9.40
N ASN A 265 -2.26 -4.96 -10.33
CA ASN A 265 -2.36 -3.85 -11.28
C ASN A 265 -1.70 -4.18 -12.64
N ASN A 266 -1.97 -5.38 -13.18
CA ASN A 266 -1.47 -5.82 -14.49
C ASN A 266 0.07 -5.84 -14.61
N GLY A 267 0.79 -6.14 -13.53
CA GLY A 267 2.23 -6.31 -13.55
C GLY A 267 3.03 -4.99 -13.49
N LEU A 268 2.39 -3.87 -13.17
CA LEU A 268 3.08 -2.60 -12.92
C LEU A 268 3.94 -2.70 -11.67
N THR A 269 3.36 -3.20 -10.58
CA THR A 269 4.06 -3.44 -9.31
C THR A 269 3.68 -4.78 -8.72
N PHE A 270 4.52 -5.27 -7.82
CA PHE A 270 4.42 -6.59 -7.22
C PHE A 270 4.51 -6.51 -5.70
N VAL A 271 3.65 -7.28 -5.04
CA VAL A 271 3.78 -7.64 -3.64
C VAL A 271 4.69 -8.85 -3.58
N SER A 272 5.81 -8.70 -2.88
CA SER A 272 6.81 -9.75 -2.73
C SER A 272 6.67 -10.45 -1.38
N SER A 273 7.20 -11.67 -1.29
CA SER A 273 7.29 -12.44 -0.05
C SER A 273 8.47 -13.41 -0.11
N SER A 274 8.79 -14.04 1.01
CA SER A 274 9.73 -15.15 1.07
C SER A 274 9.12 -16.49 0.65
N VAL A 275 7.84 -16.51 0.23
CA VAL A 275 7.14 -17.73 -0.17
C VAL A 275 7.68 -18.25 -1.49
N SER A 276 8.01 -19.53 -1.52
CA SER A 276 8.52 -20.21 -2.69
C SER A 276 7.93 -21.60 -2.86
N ILE A 277 8.03 -22.11 -4.09
CA ILE A 277 7.71 -23.48 -4.48
C ILE A 277 9.03 -24.13 -4.90
N THR A 278 9.26 -25.36 -4.47
CA THR A 278 10.44 -26.15 -4.86
C THR A 278 10.05 -27.27 -5.80
N SER A 279 10.77 -27.41 -6.91
CA SER A 279 10.62 -28.56 -7.81
C SER A 279 11.43 -29.75 -7.30
N THR A 280 10.86 -30.95 -7.35
CA THR A 280 11.45 -32.21 -6.86
C THR A 280 11.35 -33.32 -7.89
N GLN A 281 12.19 -34.35 -7.74
CA GLN A 281 12.06 -35.57 -8.52
C GLN A 281 10.86 -36.39 -8.04
N CYS A 282 10.06 -36.80 -9.00
CA CYS A 282 9.01 -37.79 -8.91
C CYS A 282 9.38 -38.90 -9.93
#